data_AF-A0A1B0G2G9-F1
#
_entry.id   AF-A0A1B0G2G9-F1
#
_cell.length_a   1.000
_cell.length_b   1.000
_cell.length_c   1.000
_cell.angle_alpha   90.00
_cell.angle_beta   90.00
_cell.angle_gamma   90.00
#
_symmetry.space_group_name_H-M   'P 1'
#
loop_
_entity.id
_entity.type
_entity.pdbx_description
1 polymer ?
#
loop_
_entity_poly.entity_id
_entity_poly.type
_entity_poly.pdbx_seq_one_letter_code
_entity_poly.pdbx_strand_id
1 'polypeptide(L)' 'MWTGNKVISKIITLESIQEITEVLRRPPVIWDNLHANHYDQKRVFLGPYSGRSPELIPHLRGVMTNPNCEFHANTIAIH' A
#
# COMPACT_ATOMS: atom_id res chain seq x y z
N MET A 1 -3.68 0.44 -11.41
CA MET A 1 -3.40 0.27 -9.96
C MET A 1 -2.09 -0.49 -9.82
N TRP A 2 -1.36 -0.31 -8.73
CA TRP A 2 -0.05 -0.94 -8.51
C TRP A 2 0.18 -1.19 -7.01
N THR A 3 0.76 -2.33 -6.64
CA THR A 3 0.89 -2.76 -5.22
C THR A 3 2.27 -2.50 -4.61
N GLY A 4 3.17 -1.86 -5.36
CA GLY A 4 4.60 -1.86 -5.09
C GLY A 4 5.34 -2.97 -5.84
N ASN A 5 6.63 -3.13 -5.54
CA ASN A 5 7.50 -4.14 -6.16
C ASN A 5 7.12 -5.58 -5.78
N LYS A 6 6.21 -5.75 -4.81
CA LYS A 6 5.63 -7.04 -4.39
C LYS A 6 4.13 -6.89 -4.22
N VAL A 7 3.42 -8.03 -4.13
CA VAL A 7 2.00 -8.05 -3.75
C VAL A 7 1.80 -7.40 -2.39
N ILE A 8 2.65 -7.72 -1.41
CA ILE A 8 2.70 -7.08 -0.09
C ILE A 8 4.06 -6.40 0.04
N SER A 9 4.08 -5.10 -0.22
CA SER A 9 5.32 -4.32 -0.21
C SER A 9 5.65 -3.86 1.21
N LYS A 10 6.89 -4.13 1.67
CA LYS A 10 7.39 -3.64 2.96
C LYS A 10 7.71 -2.15 2.91
N ILE A 11 8.33 -1.72 1.80
CA ILE A 11 8.69 -0.34 1.52
C ILE A 11 8.31 -0.06 0.06
N ILE A 12 7.77 1.13 -0.21
CA ILE A 12 7.61 1.69 -1.55
C ILE A 12 8.52 2.91 -1.64
N THR A 13 9.46 2.90 -2.59
CA THR A 13 10.45 3.97 -2.76
C THR A 13 10.00 4.94 -3.86
N LEU A 14 10.51 6.18 -3.81
CA LEU A 14 10.25 7.17 -4.86
C LEU A 14 10.76 6.68 -6.23
N GLU A 15 11.93 6.06 -6.25
CA GLU A 15 12.52 5.45 -7.45
C GLU A 15 11.57 4.44 -8.11
N SER A 16 11.00 3.51 -7.32
CA SER A 16 10.03 2.54 -7.86
C SER A 16 8.77 3.18 -8.43
N ILE A 17 8.33 4.33 -7.88
CA ILE A 17 7.21 5.11 -8.41
C ILE A 17 7.59 5.80 -9.72
N GLN A 18 8.80 6.33 -9.83
CA GLN A 18 9.29 6.96 -11.06
C GLN A 18 9.39 5.93 -12.18
N GLU A 19 10.03 4.79 -11.92
CA GLU A 19 10.17 3.68 -12.87
C GLU A 19 8.81 3.22 -13.41
N ILE A 20 7.84 2.94 -12.52
CA ILE A 20 6.53 2.48 -12.97
C ILE A 20 5.74 3.60 -13.69
N THR A 21 5.95 4.86 -13.31
CA THR A 21 5.32 6.01 -13.98
C THR A 21 5.84 6.17 -15.41
N GLU A 22 7.12 5.93 -15.66
CA GLU A 22 7.70 5.96 -17.02
C GLU A 22 7.06 4.90 -17.92
N VAL A 23 6.83 3.70 -17.38
CA VAL A 23 6.18 2.61 -18.12
C VAL A 23 4.68 2.90 -18.33
N LEU A 24 3.97 3.28 -17.28
CA LEU A 24 2.52 3.52 -17.33
C LEU A 24 2.15 4.84 -18.01
N ARG A 25 3.11 5.76 -18.16
CA ARG A 25 2.97 7.14 -18.67
C ARG A 25 1.94 7.96 -17.89
N ARG A 26 1.73 7.62 -16.61
CA ARG A 26 0.86 8.34 -15.67
C ARG A 26 1.21 7.96 -14.23
N PRO A 27 1.00 8.86 -13.25
CA PRO A 27 1.18 8.51 -11.85
C PRO A 27 0.21 7.37 -11.44
N PRO A 28 0.66 6.35 -10.70
CA PRO A 28 -0.19 5.22 -10.34
C PRO A 28 -1.13 5.57 -9.18
N VAL A 29 -2.22 4.80 -9.08
CA VAL A 29 -2.96 4.63 -7.81
C VAL A 29 -2.37 3.40 -7.12
N ILE A 30 -1.97 3.55 -5.85
CA ILE A 30 -1.50 2.42 -5.04
C ILE A 30 -2.70 1.60 -4.57
N TRP A 31 -2.64 0.29 -4.78
CA TRP A 31 -3.48 -0.70 -4.09
C TRP A 31 -2.63 -1.35 -3.01
N ASP A 32 -2.82 -0.95 -1.76
CA ASP A 32 -1.88 -1.28 -0.70
C ASP A 32 -2.31 -2.50 0.10
N ASN A 33 -1.53 -3.57 0.08
CA ASN A 33 -1.80 -4.79 0.85
C ASN A 33 -1.02 -4.85 2.18
N LEU A 34 -0.47 -3.73 2.68
CA LEU A 34 0.31 -3.71 3.92
C LEU A 34 -0.40 -4.39 5.10
N HIS A 35 -1.72 -4.19 5.20
CA HIS A 35 -2.56 -4.75 6.26
C HIS A 35 -3.44 -5.91 5.79
N ALA A 36 -3.29 -6.39 4.55
CA ALA A 36 -4.04 -7.53 4.07
C ALA A 36 -3.69 -8.78 4.89
N ASN A 37 -4.69 -9.56 5.32
CA ASN A 37 -4.48 -10.82 6.05
C ASN A 37 -5.17 -12.05 5.44
N HIS A 38 -5.91 -11.90 4.35
CA HIS A 38 -6.67 -12.99 3.72
C HIS A 38 -5.84 -14.23 3.32
N TYR A 39 -4.52 -14.10 3.24
CA TYR A 39 -3.60 -15.18 2.87
C TYR A 39 -3.14 -16.05 4.05
N ASP A 40 -3.44 -15.68 5.30
CA ASP A 40 -3.06 -16.47 6.49
C ASP A 40 -4.07 -16.25 7.63
N GLN A 41 -4.84 -17.30 7.93
CA GLN A 41 -5.90 -17.29 8.95
C GLN A 41 -5.41 -16.96 10.36
N LYS A 42 -4.10 -17.08 10.65
CA LYS A 42 -3.54 -16.82 11.99
C LYS A 42 -3.03 -15.39 12.16
N ARG A 43 -3.07 -14.56 11.12
CA ARG A 43 -2.47 -13.22 11.13
C ARG A 43 -3.53 -12.12 11.16
N VAL A 44 -3.27 -11.11 11.97
CA VAL A 44 -4.01 -9.85 12.01
C VAL A 44 -2.98 -8.72 12.15
N PHE A 45 -3.18 -7.63 11.39
CA PHE A 45 -2.26 -6.50 11.35
C PHE A 45 -2.89 -5.28 12.01
N LEU A 46 -2.44 -4.98 13.24
CA LEU A 46 -2.89 -3.85 14.06
C LEU A 46 -1.80 -2.77 14.20
N GLY A 47 -0.73 -2.84 13.40
CA GLY A 47 0.33 -1.84 13.38
C GLY A 47 -0.03 -0.61 12.52
N PRO A 48 0.70 0.51 12.67
CA PRO A 48 0.45 1.72 11.89
C PRO A 48 0.81 1.57 10.41
N TYR A 49 0.23 2.43 9.57
CA TYR A 49 0.65 2.56 8.16
C TYR A 49 2.11 3.02 8.09
N SER A 50 2.95 2.27 7.37
CA SER A 50 4.39 2.45 7.39
C SER A 50 5.07 1.98 6.09
N GLY A 51 6.31 2.46 5.87
CA GLY A 51 7.10 2.10 4.70
C GLY A 51 6.71 2.84 3.41
N ARG A 52 5.84 3.85 3.48
CA ARG A 52 5.49 4.74 2.36
C ARG A 52 5.78 6.18 2.81
N SER A 53 6.80 6.80 2.24
CA SER A 53 7.16 8.19 2.57
C SER A 53 6.02 9.14 2.16
N PRO A 54 5.67 10.17 2.96
CA PRO A 54 4.76 11.23 2.53
C PRO A 54 5.24 11.95 1.25
N GLU A 55 6.54 11.93 0.97
CA GLU A 55 7.13 12.47 -0.27
C GLU A 55 6.61 11.77 -1.54
N LEU A 56 5.98 10.59 -1.42
CA LEU A 56 5.36 9.91 -2.55
C LEU A 56 4.06 10.59 -3.00
N ILE A 57 3.36 11.32 -2.13
CA ILE A 57 2.01 11.85 -2.39
C ILE A 57 1.93 12.66 -3.70
N PRO A 58 2.86 13.59 -4.02
CA PRO A 58 2.83 14.34 -5.27
C PRO A 58 2.99 13.47 -6.53
N HIS A 59 3.52 12.25 -6.40
CA HIS A 59 3.80 11.33 -7.50
C HIS A 59 2.74 10.24 -7.67
N LEU A 60 1.60 10.37 -6.98
CA LEU A 60 0.53 9.38 -6.97
C LEU A 60 -0.79 10.02 -7.40
N ARG A 61 -1.68 9.19 -7.96
CA ARG A 61 -3.09 9.55 -8.17
C ARG A 61 -3.96 9.24 -6.95
N GLY A 62 -3.43 8.51 -5.98
CA GLY A 62 -4.13 8.13 -4.76
C GLY A 62 -3.58 6.85 -4.14
N VAL A 63 -4.07 6.55 -2.95
CA VAL A 63 -3.76 5.32 -2.22
C VAL A 63 -5.08 4.72 -1.75
N MET A 64 -5.27 3.42 -2.02
CA MET A 64 -6.38 2.63 -1.50
C MET A 64 -5.78 1.46 -0.73
N THR A 65 -6.03 1.38 0.57
CA THR A 65 -5.58 0.25 1.40
C THR A 65 -6.57 -0.92 1.29
N ASN A 66 -6.05 -2.13 1.16
CA ASN A 66 -6.75 -3.40 1.27
C ASN A 66 -6.39 -4.04 2.62
N PRO A 67 -7.19 -3.80 3.66
CA PRO A 67 -6.78 -4.05 5.04
C PRO A 67 -7.16 -5.47 5.50
N ASN A 68 -7.30 -5.69 6.81
CA ASN A 68 -7.72 -6.97 7.36
C ASN A 68 -9.15 -7.31 6.92
N CYS A 69 -9.47 -8.61 6.85
CA CYS A 69 -10.83 -9.08 6.59
C CYS A 69 -11.80 -8.68 7.71
N GLU A 70 -11.33 -8.69 8.96
CA GLU A 70 -12.10 -8.34 10.14
C GLU A 70 -12.32 -6.82 10.21
N PHE A 71 -13.53 -6.36 9.88
CA PHE A 71 -13.86 -4.94 9.78
C PHE A 71 -13.35 -4.08 10.96
N HIS A 72 -13.60 -4.52 12.20
CA HIS A 72 -13.19 -3.79 13.40
C HIS A 72 -11.69 -3.81 13.68
N ALA A 73 -10.92 -4.71 13.07
CA ALA A 73 -9.46 -4.73 13.19
C ALA A 73 -8.80 -3.59 12.39
N ASN A 74 -9.55 -2.88 11.54
CA ASN A 74 -9.01 -1.89 10.62
C ASN A 74 -8.97 -0.46 11.15
N THR A 75 -9.35 -0.23 12.42
CA THR A 75 -9.28 1.10 13.04
C THR A 75 -7.89 1.71 12.88
N ILE A 76 -6.82 1.00 13.27
CA ILE A 76 -5.45 1.52 13.20
C ILE A 76 -4.94 1.64 11.76
N ALA A 77 -5.39 0.76 10.87
CA ALA A 77 -4.98 0.78 9.46
C ALA A 77 -5.55 1.96 8.66
N ILE A 78 -6.66 2.55 9.12
CA ILE A 78 -7.43 3.59 8.41
C ILE A 78 -7.49 4.93 9.16
N HIS A 79 -7.13 4.97 10.45
CA HIS A 79 -7.28 6.14 11.32
C HIS A 79 -6.65 7.43 10.77
#